data_AF-A0A2X1PPM1-F1
#
_entry.id   AF-A0A2X1PPM1-F1
#
_cell.length_a   1.000
_cell.length_b   1.000
_cell.length_c   1.000
_cell.angle_alpha   90.00
_cell.angle_beta   90.00
_cell.angle_gamma   90.00
#
_symmetry.space_group_name_H-M   'P 1'
#
loop_
_entity.id
_entity.type
_entity.pdbx_description
1 polymer ?
#
loop_
_entity_poly.entity_id
_entity_poly.type
_entity_poly.pdbx_seq_one_letter_code
_entity_poly.pdbx_strand_id
1 'polypeptide(L)'
;MCDSQIIRIEGEAVARCTGGLFCAAQRKEALKHFVSRKAMDIDGVGGKLIEQLVDRELIHTPADLFKLDLTTLTRLERMGGQNLQKTHSIVLKMQKARRLLALFLL
;
A
#
# COMPACT_ATOMS: atom_id res chain seq x y z
N MET A 1 -16.37 -5.82 9.70
CA MET A 1 -15.24 -5.18 8.97
C MET A 1 -14.98 -5.86 7.63
N CYS A 2 -14.93 -7.21 7.57
CA CYS A 2 -14.93 -7.95 6.29
C CYS A 2 -15.68 -9.30 6.36
N ASP A 3 -16.26 -9.62 7.51
CA ASP A 3 -17.13 -10.78 7.82
C ASP A 3 -16.59 -12.16 7.44
N SER A 4 -15.30 -12.24 7.14
CA SER A 4 -14.57 -13.49 6.96
C SER A 4 -14.45 -14.24 8.27
N GLN A 5 -14.32 -15.57 8.18
CA GLN A 5 -14.17 -16.44 9.34
C GLN A 5 -12.98 -15.99 10.21
N ILE A 6 -13.17 -16.09 11.52
CA ILE A 6 -12.08 -15.93 12.50
C ILE A 6 -11.66 -17.32 12.95
N ILE A 7 -10.37 -17.59 12.90
CA ILE A 7 -9.78 -18.84 13.39
C ILE A 7 -8.82 -18.55 14.54
N ARG A 8 -8.70 -19.49 15.48
CA ARG A 8 -7.64 -19.50 16.47
C ARG A 8 -6.86 -20.80 16.29
N ILE A 9 -5.57 -20.69 16.02
CA ILE A 9 -4.70 -21.85 15.86
C ILE A 9 -4.49 -22.46 17.25
N GLU A 10 -4.49 -23.78 17.34
CA GLU A 10 -4.26 -24.48 18.60
C GLU A 10 -2.90 -24.07 19.20
N GLY A 11 -2.89 -23.77 20.50
CA GLY A 11 -1.71 -23.27 21.21
C GLY A 11 -1.43 -21.77 21.06
N GLU A 12 -2.14 -21.04 20.19
CA GLU A 12 -1.98 -19.59 20.06
C GLU A 12 -3.01 -18.79 20.87
N ALA A 13 -2.54 -17.72 21.52
CA ALA A 13 -3.40 -16.79 22.25
C ALA A 13 -4.23 -15.87 21.32
N VAL A 14 -3.79 -15.67 20.08
CA VAL A 14 -4.37 -14.68 19.15
C VAL A 14 -5.26 -15.37 18.13
N ALA A 15 -6.49 -14.88 17.99
CA ALA A 15 -7.36 -15.26 16.87
C ALA A 15 -7.05 -14.37 15.65
N ARG A 16 -7.09 -14.94 14.45
CA ARG A 16 -6.81 -14.25 13.19
C ARG A 16 -8.00 -14.32 12.24
N CYS A 17 -8.20 -13.22 11.52
CA CYS A 17 -9.15 -13.16 10.42
C CYS A 17 -8.59 -13.88 9.19
N THR A 18 -9.39 -14.75 8.57
CA THR A 18 -8.98 -15.51 7.37
C THR A 18 -9.17 -14.73 6.07
N GLY A 19 -9.73 -13.53 6.13
CA GLY A 19 -10.06 -12.72 4.96
C GLY A 19 -8.84 -12.25 4.15
N GLY A 20 -7.61 -12.41 4.64
CA GLY A 20 -6.39 -12.08 3.89
C GLY A 20 -6.45 -10.71 3.22
N LEU A 21 -6.07 -10.62 1.96
CA LEU A 21 -6.10 -9.37 1.20
C LEU A 21 -7.51 -8.88 0.84
N PHE A 22 -8.54 -9.72 0.96
CA PHE A 22 -9.93 -9.25 0.82
C PHE A 22 -10.31 -8.33 1.99
N CYS A 23 -9.84 -8.63 3.21
CA CYS A 23 -10.03 -7.76 4.37
C CYS A 23 -9.28 -6.42 4.23
N ALA A 24 -10.00 -5.29 4.24
CA ALA A 24 -9.40 -3.97 4.12
C ALA A 24 -8.33 -3.68 5.19
N ALA A 25 -8.52 -4.13 6.44
CA ALA A 25 -7.52 -3.95 7.50
C ALA A 25 -6.22 -4.71 7.20
N GLN A 26 -6.32 -5.98 6.83
CA GLN A 26 -5.14 -6.78 6.49
C GLN A 26 -4.47 -6.26 5.22
N ARG A 27 -5.24 -5.82 4.23
CA ARG A 27 -4.72 -5.20 3.00
C ARG A 27 -3.93 -3.93 3.31
N LYS A 28 -4.44 -3.05 4.16
CA LYS A 28 -3.72 -1.85 4.62
C LYS A 28 -2.39 -2.21 5.26
N GLU A 29 -2.36 -3.17 6.18
CA GLU A 29 -1.12 -3.59 6.84
C GLU A 29 -0.14 -4.27 5.88
N ALA A 30 -0.62 -5.12 4.98
CA ALA A 30 0.21 -5.75 3.95
C ALA A 30 0.84 -4.70 3.02
N LEU A 31 0.07 -3.71 2.58
CA LEU A 31 0.58 -2.62 1.72
C LEU A 31 1.52 -1.67 2.47
N LYS A 32 1.25 -1.37 3.75
CA LYS A 32 2.17 -0.62 4.62
C LYS A 32 3.51 -1.35 4.76
N HIS A 33 3.48 -2.67 4.95
CA HIS A 33 4.69 -3.47 5.02
C HIS A 33 5.45 -3.44 3.68
N PHE A 34 4.74 -3.63 2.56
CA PHE A 34 5.32 -3.62 1.22
C PHE A 34 6.12 -2.34 0.92
N VAL A 35 5.59 -1.16 1.27
CA VAL A 35 6.26 0.13 1.00
C VAL A 35 7.31 0.51 2.04
N SER A 36 7.48 -0.28 3.11
CA SER A 36 8.38 0.05 4.21
C SER A 36 9.86 0.01 3.80
N ARG A 37 10.70 0.67 4.61
CA ARG A 37 12.17 0.71 4.43
C ARG A 37 12.85 -0.67 4.41
N LYS A 38 12.24 -1.67 5.07
CA LYS A 38 12.79 -3.04 5.11
C LYS A 38 12.26 -3.93 3.98
N ALA A 39 11.42 -3.40 3.11
CA ALA A 39 10.82 -4.09 1.97
C ALA A 39 11.19 -3.35 0.67
N MET A 40 10.23 -2.72 0.00
CA MET A 40 10.47 -2.02 -1.28
C MET A 40 11.07 -0.62 -1.11
N ASP A 41 11.17 -0.09 0.11
CA ASP A 41 11.77 1.21 0.43
C ASP A 41 11.20 2.37 -0.41
N ILE A 42 9.86 2.46 -0.48
CA ILE A 42 9.17 3.50 -1.24
C ILE A 42 8.90 4.70 -0.33
N ASP A 43 9.97 5.46 -0.07
CA ASP A 43 9.93 6.71 0.66
C ASP A 43 8.81 7.66 0.20
N GLY A 44 8.13 8.27 1.18
CA GLY A 44 7.03 9.21 0.93
C GLY A 44 5.67 8.52 0.81
N VAL A 45 5.63 7.19 0.71
CA VAL A 45 4.40 6.40 0.79
C VAL A 45 4.20 5.89 2.21
N GLY A 46 3.66 6.76 3.07
CA GLY A 46 3.42 6.45 4.48
C GLY A 46 2.06 5.79 4.73
N GLY A 47 1.85 5.33 5.97
CA GLY A 47 0.62 4.62 6.37
C GLY A 47 -0.67 5.39 6.11
N LYS A 48 -0.69 6.72 6.32
CA LYS A 48 -1.85 7.56 6.00
C LYS A 48 -2.18 7.61 4.51
N LEU A 49 -1.17 7.55 3.64
CA LEU A 49 -1.39 7.55 2.20
C LEU A 49 -1.96 6.19 1.77
N ILE A 50 -1.42 5.09 2.30
CA ILE A 50 -1.97 3.74 2.07
C ILE A 50 -3.41 3.63 2.56
N GLU A 51 -3.72 4.17 3.74
CA GLU A 51 -5.10 4.20 4.27
C GLU A 51 -6.05 4.92 3.31
N GLN A 52 -5.71 6.13 2.87
CA GLN A 52 -6.53 6.88 1.92
C GLN A 52 -6.70 6.16 0.58
N LEU A 53 -5.64 5.53 0.06
CA LEU A 53 -5.69 4.81 -1.20
C LEU A 53 -6.56 3.55 -1.11
N VAL A 54 -6.50 2.81 0.00
CA VAL A 54 -7.31 1.61 0.22
C VAL A 54 -8.78 1.99 0.51
N ASP A 55 -9.02 2.99 1.35
CA ASP A 55 -10.37 3.42 1.72
C ASP A 55 -11.16 4.02 0.56
N ARG A 56 -10.46 4.57 -0.44
CA ARG A 56 -11.05 5.07 -1.69
C ARG A 56 -11.04 4.02 -2.81
N GLU A 57 -10.68 2.77 -2.51
CA GLU A 57 -10.58 1.66 -3.46
C GLU A 57 -9.65 1.93 -4.67
N LEU A 58 -8.70 2.85 -4.52
CA LEU A 58 -7.74 3.20 -5.57
C LEU A 58 -6.64 2.15 -5.73
N ILE A 59 -6.37 1.35 -4.69
CA ILE A 59 -5.43 0.23 -4.74
C ILE A 59 -5.98 -1.00 -4.02
N HIS A 60 -5.73 -2.17 -4.62
CA HIS A 60 -6.12 -3.47 -4.07
C HIS A 60 -4.92 -4.37 -3.83
N THR A 61 -3.87 -4.19 -4.63
CA THR A 61 -2.66 -4.99 -4.64
C THR A 61 -1.42 -4.10 -4.65
N PRO A 62 -0.23 -4.63 -4.32
CA PRO A 62 1.02 -3.90 -4.47
C PRO A 62 1.27 -3.38 -5.89
N ALA A 63 0.80 -4.12 -6.91
CA ALA A 63 0.97 -3.74 -8.31
C ALA A 63 0.21 -2.45 -8.67
N ASP A 64 -0.90 -2.15 -7.99
CA ASP A 64 -1.70 -0.96 -8.26
C ASP A 64 -0.98 0.32 -7.84
N LEU A 65 -0.07 0.26 -6.86
CA LEU A 65 0.77 1.40 -6.49
C LEU A 65 1.56 1.93 -7.69
N PHE A 66 2.02 1.04 -8.56
CA PHE A 66 2.82 1.42 -9.73
C PHE A 66 2.00 1.95 -10.91
N LYS A 67 0.67 1.99 -10.78
CA LYS A 67 -0.26 2.58 -11.75
C LYS A 67 -0.72 3.98 -11.31
N LEU A 68 -0.42 4.40 -10.08
CA LEU A 68 -0.78 5.71 -9.57
C LEU A 68 0.00 6.82 -10.29
N ASP A 69 -0.72 7.87 -10.66
CA ASP A 69 -0.16 9.04 -11.33
C ASP A 69 -0.18 10.28 -10.41
N LEU A 70 0.46 11.34 -10.89
CA LEU A 70 0.57 12.61 -10.17
C LEU A 70 -0.82 13.20 -9.89
N THR A 71 -1.73 13.12 -10.85
CA THR A 71 -3.09 13.65 -10.78
C THR A 71 -3.92 12.96 -9.70
N THR A 72 -3.81 11.64 -9.59
CA THR A 72 -4.51 10.84 -8.58
C THR A 72 -3.99 11.19 -7.20
N LEU A 73 -2.67 11.24 -7.03
CA LEU A 73 -2.06 11.52 -5.74
C LEU A 73 -2.33 12.96 -5.26
N THR A 74 -2.34 13.97 -6.13
CA THR A 74 -2.60 15.36 -5.71
C THR A 74 -4.04 15.60 -5.24
N ARG A 75 -4.99 14.74 -5.61
CA ARG A 75 -6.39 14.78 -5.14
C ARG A 75 -6.59 14.19 -3.74
N LEU A 76 -5.55 13.58 -3.16
CA LEU A 76 -5.61 13.01 -1.82
C LEU A 76 -5.34 14.08 -0.76
N GLU A 77 -5.94 13.89 0.41
CA GLU A 77 -5.83 14.81 1.51
C GLU A 77 -4.36 14.90 1.97
N ARG A 78 -3.91 16.13 2.22
CA ARG A 78 -2.51 16.47 2.57
C ARG A 78 -1.49 16.20 1.46
N MET A 79 -1.90 15.72 0.28
CA MET A 79 -1.05 15.66 -0.91
C MET A 79 -1.21 16.92 -1.76
N GLY A 80 -2.45 17.44 -1.89
CA GLY A 80 -2.77 18.62 -2.70
C GLY A 80 -2.24 19.97 -2.17
N GLY A 81 -1.77 20.03 -0.92
CA GLY A 81 -1.12 21.21 -0.33
C GLY A 81 0.40 21.10 -0.18
N GLN A 82 0.99 19.94 -0.49
CA GLN A 82 2.44 19.74 -0.44
C GLN A 82 3.04 19.93 -1.83
N ASN A 83 4.21 20.56 -1.86
CA ASN A 83 5.06 20.81 -3.04
C ASN A 83 4.90 19.70 -4.10
N LEU A 84 4.36 20.03 -5.28
CA LEU A 84 4.15 19.13 -6.43
C LEU A 84 5.39 18.27 -6.72
N GLN A 85 6.58 18.84 -6.48
CA GLN A 85 7.87 18.16 -6.62
C GLN A 85 7.98 16.93 -5.71
N LYS A 86 7.46 17.00 -4.48
CA LYS A 86 7.44 15.87 -3.54
C LYS A 86 6.54 14.76 -4.06
N THR A 87 5.33 15.06 -4.51
CA THR A 87 4.43 14.07 -5.08
C THR A 87 5.01 13.45 -6.36
N HIS A 88 5.63 14.28 -7.21
CA HIS A 88 6.34 13.81 -8.39
C HIS A 88 7.49 12.85 -8.01
N SER A 89 8.26 13.18 -6.98
CA SER A 89 9.35 12.32 -6.48
C SER A 89 8.84 10.94 -6.03
N ILE A 90 7.64 10.86 -5.44
CA ILE A 90 7.01 9.61 -5.02
C ILE A 90 6.70 8.74 -6.24
N VAL A 91 6.08 9.33 -7.27
CA VAL A 91 5.77 8.62 -8.53
C VAL A 91 7.06 8.08 -9.16
N LEU A 92 8.13 8.87 -9.21
CA LEU A 92 9.42 8.42 -9.74
C LEU A 92 10.01 7.26 -8.93
N LYS A 93 9.92 7.30 -7.61
CA LYS A 93 10.38 6.20 -6.73
C LYS A 93 9.57 4.92 -6.97
N MET A 94 8.25 5.01 -7.09
CA MET A 94 7.39 3.87 -7.46
C MET A 94 7.79 3.28 -8.81
N GLN A 95 8.03 4.11 -9.83
CA GLN A 95 8.48 3.65 -11.16
C GLN A 95 9.85 2.98 -11.11
N LYS A 96 10.78 3.50 -10.30
CA LYS A 96 12.09 2.88 -10.08
C LYS A 96 11.96 1.51 -9.41
N ALA A 97 11.14 1.42 -8.34
CA ALA A 97 10.87 0.17 -7.65
C ALA A 97 10.25 -0.88 -8.58
N ARG A 98 9.30 -0.48 -9.44
CA ARG A 98 8.72 -1.36 -10.47
C ARG A 98 9.79 -1.91 -11.43
N ARG A 99 10.69 -1.05 -11.91
CA ARG A 99 11.78 -1.46 -12.81
C ARG A 99 12.72 -2.46 -12.15
N LEU A 100 13.12 -2.19 -10.89
CA LEU A 100 13.96 -3.11 -10.13
C LEU A 100 13.27 -4.46 -9.94
N LEU A 101 12.00 -4.47 -9.53
CA LEU A 101 11.23 -5.70 -9.36
C LEU A 101 11.18 -6.52 -10.67
N ALA A 102 10.99 -5.87 -11.81
CA ALA A 102 10.96 -6.52 -13.11
C ALA A 102 12.31 -7.13 -13.53
N LEU A 103 13.44 -6.56 -13.10
CA LEU A 103 14.78 -7.07 -13.38
C LEU A 103 15.11 -8.36 -12.62
N PHE A 104 14.48 -8.61 -11.48
CA PHE A 104 14.70 -9.83 -10.68
C PHE A 104 13.74 -10.98 -11.03
N LEU A 105 12.77 -10.74 -11.91
CA LEU A 105 11.78 -11.72 -12.37
C LEU A 105 12.12 -12.30 -13.77
N LEU A 106 13.29 -11.95 -14.31
CA LEU A 106 13.89 -12.43 -15.56
C LEU A 106 15.22 -13.12 -15.25
#